data_AF-A0A062V0A2-F1
#
_entry.id   AF-A0A062V0A2-F1
#
_cell.length_a   1.000
_cell.length_b   1.000
_cell.length_c   1.000
_cell.angle_alpha   90.00
_cell.angle_beta   90.00
_cell.angle_gamma   90.00
#
_symmetry.space_group_name_H-M   'P 1'
#
loop_
_entity.id
_entity.type
_entity.pdbx_description
1 polymer ?
#
loop_
_entity_poly.entity_id
_entity_poly.type
_entity_poly.pdbx_seq_one_letter_code
_entity_poly.pdbx_strand_id
1 'polypeptide(L)'
;MDWIEAGTPLIKSEGMDAVRQLRAAFPDNVILADMKTIDTGAMEVEMAAKAGADIIIILGNADNSTIQDAIRAARKYGVKLMADILSTDDPAQRAVELADMGIDYINVHVGIDQQMVGEDPIRILKKLKLNIPIAVAGGLDAQSSARAVLSGASIVIVGGNIVRSSSVTASARAIRQSIDAPGITEEPERSIDEQTIILLKRVSTPNISDAMHRKGAMRKIRSICPGTKAVGRAITVQTFPGDWAKTVEAIDAAKKDDVIVIYNGSPHVAPWGELATLSCINNGVAGVVIDGAVRDVDDIRRLNFPVFATSITPNAGEPKGFGEINAEIQCGGQTVRPGDFIVGDDNGVVVIPKERGYEVARRAIEVEKNERRIRDEIKRGKTLSEVLYLQKWEKK
;
A
#
# COMPACT_ATOMS: atom_id res chain seq x y z
N MET A 1 0.17 19.07 -22.04
CA MET A 1 0.06 19.00 -20.58
C MET A 1 -1.03 19.98 -20.24
N ASP A 2 -2.15 19.48 -19.73
CA ASP A 2 -3.36 20.28 -19.71
C ASP A 2 -3.29 21.24 -18.52
N TRP A 3 -3.22 20.71 -17.31
CA TRP A 3 -3.14 21.48 -16.06
C TRP A 3 -1.89 21.10 -15.25
N ILE A 4 -1.38 22.02 -14.44
CA ILE A 4 -0.25 21.81 -13.52
C ILE A 4 -0.71 22.11 -12.10
N GLU A 5 -0.49 21.16 -11.20
CA GLU A 5 -0.92 21.27 -9.81
C GLU A 5 0.27 21.61 -8.89
N ALA A 6 0.09 22.64 -8.07
CA ALA A 6 0.87 22.85 -6.86
C ALA A 6 0.21 22.07 -5.72
N GLY A 7 0.70 20.85 -5.45
CA GLY A 7 0.12 19.99 -4.42
C GLY A 7 0.32 20.53 -3.00
N THR A 8 -0.55 20.13 -2.06
CA THR A 8 -0.52 20.62 -0.67
C THR A 8 0.86 20.53 0.01
N PRO A 9 1.64 19.44 -0.10
CA PRO A 9 2.97 19.39 0.53
C PRO A 9 3.92 20.47 0.01
N LEU A 10 3.88 20.76 -1.30
CA LEU A 10 4.74 21.78 -1.90
C LEU A 10 4.35 23.18 -1.42
N ILE A 11 3.04 23.49 -1.43
CA ILE A 11 2.52 24.76 -0.91
C ILE A 11 2.84 24.93 0.58
N LYS A 12 2.72 23.87 1.38
CA LYS A 12 3.04 23.94 2.82
C LYS A 12 4.53 24.13 3.10
N SER A 13 5.40 23.61 2.24
CA SER A 13 6.85 23.76 2.40
C SER A 13 7.38 25.11 1.91
N GLU A 14 6.87 25.60 0.77
CA GLU A 14 7.44 26.75 0.05
C GLU A 14 6.51 27.97 0.02
N GLY A 15 5.30 27.85 0.56
CA GLY A 15 4.28 28.89 0.47
C GLY A 15 3.81 29.17 -0.96
N MET A 16 3.34 30.40 -1.20
CA MET A 16 2.83 30.83 -2.51
C MET A 16 3.92 31.09 -3.55
N ASP A 17 5.19 31.09 -3.15
CA ASP A 17 6.29 31.19 -4.12
C ASP A 17 6.34 29.96 -5.04
N ALA A 18 5.88 28.80 -4.57
CA ALA A 18 5.68 27.63 -5.43
C ALA A 18 4.73 27.94 -6.60
N VAL A 19 3.57 28.55 -6.32
CA VAL A 19 2.58 28.91 -7.35
C VAL A 19 3.12 29.98 -8.29
N ARG A 20 3.81 31.00 -7.75
CA ARG A 20 4.45 32.06 -8.56
C ARG A 20 5.49 31.51 -9.52
N GLN A 21 6.35 30.60 -9.04
CA GLN A 21 7.37 29.97 -9.88
C GLN A 21 6.74 29.08 -10.96
N LEU A 22 5.68 28.34 -10.63
CA LEU A 22 4.95 27.54 -11.62
C LEU A 22 4.31 28.42 -12.70
N ARG A 23 3.65 29.52 -12.32
CA ARG A 23 3.10 30.48 -13.29
C ARG A 23 4.20 31.09 -14.16
N ALA A 24 5.34 31.46 -13.58
CA ALA A 24 6.46 32.04 -14.33
C ALA A 24 7.06 31.03 -15.33
N ALA A 25 7.16 29.75 -14.95
CA ALA A 25 7.68 28.69 -15.81
C ALA A 25 6.68 28.22 -16.88
N PHE A 26 5.38 28.31 -16.60
CA PHE A 26 4.30 27.79 -17.44
C PHE A 26 3.18 28.84 -17.63
N PRO A 27 3.47 29.95 -18.33
CA PRO A 27 2.56 31.10 -18.41
C PRO A 27 1.22 30.77 -19.08
N ASP A 28 1.21 29.84 -20.04
CA ASP A 28 0.02 29.49 -20.84
C ASP A 28 -0.75 28.28 -20.29
N ASN A 29 -0.25 27.63 -19.25
CA ASN A 29 -0.88 26.46 -18.67
C ASN A 29 -1.85 26.85 -17.55
N VAL A 30 -2.87 26.02 -17.35
CA VAL A 30 -3.77 26.14 -16.19
C VAL A 30 -3.01 25.73 -14.93
N ILE A 31 -2.96 26.60 -13.92
CA ILE A 31 -2.33 26.33 -12.63
C ILE A 31 -3.40 26.06 -11.57
N LEU A 32 -3.36 24.86 -11.00
CA LEU A 32 -4.22 24.40 -9.91
C LEU A 32 -3.46 24.51 -8.58
N ALA A 33 -3.98 25.24 -7.60
CA ALA A 33 -3.38 25.33 -6.28
C ALA A 33 -4.16 24.47 -5.28
N ASP A 34 -3.56 23.39 -4.78
CA ASP A 34 -4.17 22.51 -3.77
C ASP A 34 -4.03 23.08 -2.36
N MET A 35 -4.70 24.22 -2.13
CA MET A 35 -4.66 24.97 -0.87
C MET A 35 -5.26 24.17 0.30
N LYS A 36 -6.29 23.35 0.01
CA LYS A 36 -7.10 22.66 1.03
C LYS A 36 -7.65 23.63 2.08
N THR A 37 -8.10 24.78 1.61
CA THR A 37 -8.71 25.83 2.43
C THR A 37 -9.84 25.26 3.27
N ILE A 38 -9.72 25.35 4.58
CA ILE A 38 -10.72 24.93 5.56
C ILE A 38 -11.36 26.13 6.27
N ASP A 39 -10.60 27.21 6.42
CA ASP A 39 -10.98 28.47 7.03
C ASP A 39 -10.47 29.66 6.19
N THR A 40 -10.98 30.86 6.46
CA THR A 40 -10.55 32.11 5.81
C THR A 40 -10.67 32.11 4.27
N GLY A 41 -11.77 31.56 3.76
CA GLY A 41 -12.00 31.30 2.33
C GLY A 41 -11.61 32.43 1.38
N ALA A 42 -12.03 33.66 1.67
CA ALA A 42 -11.69 34.81 0.83
C ALA A 42 -10.19 35.15 0.81
N MET A 43 -9.51 35.03 1.96
CA MET A 43 -8.10 35.38 2.12
C MET A 43 -7.20 34.40 1.38
N GLU A 44 -7.43 33.10 1.54
CA GLU A 44 -6.63 32.07 0.86
C GLU A 44 -6.86 32.07 -0.64
N VAL A 45 -8.11 32.29 -1.09
CA VAL A 45 -8.43 32.43 -2.52
C VAL A 45 -7.73 33.65 -3.12
N GLU A 46 -7.77 34.79 -2.43
CA GLU A 46 -7.04 35.99 -2.84
C GLU A 46 -5.53 35.73 -2.95
N MET A 47 -4.97 35.03 -1.98
CA MET A 47 -3.54 34.75 -1.92
C MET A 47 -3.09 33.89 -3.11
N ALA A 48 -3.80 32.81 -3.39
CA ALA A 48 -3.50 31.90 -4.49
C ALA A 48 -3.76 32.55 -5.87
N ALA A 49 -4.87 33.30 -6.01
CA ALA A 49 -5.18 34.02 -7.25
C ALA A 49 -4.09 35.06 -7.59
N LYS A 50 -3.66 35.86 -6.61
CA LYS A 50 -2.57 36.83 -6.79
C LYS A 50 -1.21 36.18 -7.06
N ALA A 51 -1.02 34.93 -6.64
CA ALA A 51 0.17 34.15 -6.96
C ALA A 51 0.14 33.57 -8.39
N GLY A 52 -1.00 33.63 -9.08
CA GLY A 52 -1.17 33.21 -10.47
C GLY A 52 -1.87 31.87 -10.65
N ALA A 53 -2.60 31.35 -9.65
CA ALA A 53 -3.47 30.18 -9.82
C ALA A 53 -4.73 30.52 -10.62
N ASP A 54 -5.18 29.61 -11.49
CA ASP A 54 -6.45 29.72 -12.22
C ASP A 54 -7.58 28.97 -11.51
N ILE A 55 -7.22 27.89 -10.80
CA ILE A 55 -8.13 27.03 -10.07
C ILE A 55 -7.58 26.81 -8.67
N ILE A 56 -8.43 26.93 -7.66
CA ILE A 56 -8.04 26.80 -6.25
C ILE A 56 -8.87 25.70 -5.61
N ILE A 57 -8.19 24.75 -4.96
CA ILE A 57 -8.86 23.66 -4.25
C ILE A 57 -9.16 24.08 -2.82
N ILE A 58 -10.41 23.94 -2.42
CA ILE A 58 -10.89 24.11 -1.05
C ILE A 58 -11.43 22.78 -0.51
N LEU A 59 -11.51 22.61 0.80
CA LEU A 59 -12.12 21.42 1.39
C LEU A 59 -13.65 21.56 1.40
N GLY A 60 -14.35 20.58 0.86
CA GLY A 60 -15.81 20.50 0.88
C GLY A 60 -16.38 20.42 2.30
N ASN A 61 -15.61 19.93 3.26
CA ASN A 61 -15.97 19.91 4.68
C ASN A 61 -15.81 21.26 5.42
N ALA A 62 -15.33 22.31 4.74
CA ALA A 62 -15.32 23.64 5.32
C ALA A 62 -16.74 24.12 5.64
N ASP A 63 -16.85 25.02 6.61
CA ASP A 63 -18.13 25.66 6.95
C ASP A 63 -18.71 26.36 5.70
N ASN A 64 -20.05 26.33 5.56
CA ASN A 64 -20.72 26.91 4.40
C ASN A 64 -20.44 28.42 4.27
N SER A 65 -20.24 29.14 5.38
CA SER A 65 -19.86 30.57 5.34
C SER A 65 -18.47 30.78 4.71
N THR A 66 -17.49 29.93 5.06
CA THR A 66 -16.15 29.92 4.45
C THR A 66 -16.23 29.65 2.95
N ILE A 67 -17.03 28.67 2.53
CA ILE A 67 -17.18 28.31 1.11
C ILE A 67 -17.85 29.47 0.35
N GLN A 68 -18.88 30.09 0.90
CA GLN A 68 -19.52 31.26 0.27
C GLN A 68 -18.55 32.44 0.14
N ASP A 69 -17.72 32.69 1.14
CA ASP A 69 -16.67 33.70 1.07
C ASP A 69 -15.61 33.39 0.01
N ALA A 70 -15.19 32.12 -0.08
CA ALA A 70 -14.29 31.65 -1.13
C ALA A 70 -14.91 31.87 -2.52
N ILE A 71 -16.18 31.52 -2.72
CA ILE A 71 -16.90 31.71 -4.00
C ILE A 71 -16.93 33.19 -4.37
N ARG A 72 -17.30 34.08 -3.44
CA ARG A 72 -17.29 35.53 -3.67
C ARG A 72 -15.91 36.03 -4.10
N ALA A 73 -14.85 35.61 -3.40
CA ALA A 73 -13.49 35.98 -3.74
C ALA A 73 -13.06 35.43 -5.11
N ALA A 74 -13.41 34.18 -5.43
CA ALA A 74 -13.06 33.55 -6.70
C ALA A 74 -13.67 34.32 -7.88
N ARG A 75 -14.95 34.71 -7.78
CA ARG A 75 -15.61 35.55 -8.78
C ARG A 75 -14.97 36.93 -8.91
N LYS A 76 -14.58 37.55 -7.79
CA LYS A 76 -13.87 38.84 -7.78
C LYS A 76 -12.51 38.78 -8.52
N TYR A 77 -11.76 37.69 -8.34
CA TYR A 77 -10.44 37.52 -8.95
C TYR A 77 -10.46 36.81 -10.32
N GLY A 78 -11.63 36.37 -10.79
CA GLY A 78 -11.77 35.70 -12.08
C GLY A 78 -11.19 34.28 -12.11
N VAL A 79 -11.08 33.64 -10.95
CA VAL A 79 -10.56 32.27 -10.79
C VAL A 79 -11.71 31.28 -10.51
N LYS A 80 -11.43 29.99 -10.67
CA LYS A 80 -12.40 28.92 -10.41
C LYS A 80 -12.10 28.20 -9.10
N LEU A 81 -13.13 27.57 -8.52
CA LEU A 81 -12.99 26.74 -7.34
C LEU A 81 -13.24 25.27 -7.65
N MET A 82 -12.40 24.43 -7.06
CA MET A 82 -12.59 22.99 -7.00
C MET A 82 -12.79 22.59 -5.54
N ALA A 83 -13.92 21.97 -5.21
CA ALA A 83 -14.16 21.49 -3.85
C ALA A 83 -13.74 20.02 -3.72
N ASP A 84 -12.78 19.76 -2.83
CA ASP A 84 -12.30 18.43 -2.48
C ASP A 84 -13.21 17.83 -1.39
N ILE A 85 -13.95 16.78 -1.76
CA ILE A 85 -14.89 16.09 -0.85
C ILE A 85 -14.21 15.00 -0.01
N LEU A 86 -12.89 15.07 0.15
CA LEU A 86 -12.11 14.21 1.05
C LEU A 86 -12.71 14.19 2.46
N SER A 87 -12.89 12.97 3.00
CA SER A 87 -13.38 12.73 4.36
C SER A 87 -14.75 13.33 4.67
N THR A 88 -15.61 13.49 3.66
CA THR A 88 -17.04 13.81 3.82
C THR A 88 -17.82 12.58 4.29
N ASP A 89 -18.77 12.75 5.22
CA ASP A 89 -19.61 11.64 5.72
C ASP A 89 -20.57 11.11 4.64
N ASP A 90 -21.24 12.03 3.92
CA ASP A 90 -21.99 11.74 2.70
C ASP A 90 -21.41 12.52 1.51
N PRO A 91 -20.44 11.94 0.79
CA PRO A 91 -19.81 12.59 -0.34
C PRO A 91 -20.79 12.94 -1.46
N ALA A 92 -21.86 12.14 -1.64
CA ALA A 92 -22.81 12.34 -2.73
C ALA A 92 -23.72 13.52 -2.46
N GLN A 93 -24.32 13.57 -1.26
CA GLN A 93 -25.11 14.71 -0.84
C GLN A 93 -24.27 15.99 -0.82
N ARG A 94 -23.07 15.94 -0.22
CA ARG A 94 -22.22 17.12 -0.09
C ARG A 94 -21.78 17.68 -1.45
N ALA A 95 -21.50 16.82 -2.40
CA ALA A 95 -21.12 17.26 -3.75
C ALA A 95 -22.26 17.99 -4.48
N VAL A 96 -23.52 17.57 -4.28
CA VAL A 96 -24.70 18.29 -4.80
C VAL A 96 -24.84 19.66 -4.16
N GLU A 97 -24.76 19.74 -2.83
CA GLU A 97 -24.83 21.01 -2.10
C GLU A 97 -23.77 22.02 -2.58
N LEU A 98 -22.51 21.55 -2.72
CA LEU A 98 -21.40 22.38 -3.19
C LEU A 98 -21.63 22.88 -4.63
N ALA A 99 -22.14 22.02 -5.50
CA ALA A 99 -22.51 22.40 -6.87
C ALA A 99 -23.59 23.49 -6.87
N ASP A 100 -24.64 23.33 -6.07
CA ASP A 100 -25.74 24.29 -5.94
C ASP A 100 -25.29 25.64 -5.33
N MET A 101 -24.27 25.63 -4.46
CA MET A 101 -23.64 26.85 -3.94
C MET A 101 -22.86 27.63 -5.00
N GLY A 102 -22.49 26.99 -6.11
CA GLY A 102 -21.78 27.62 -7.22
C GLY A 102 -20.29 27.27 -7.32
N ILE A 103 -19.87 26.14 -6.76
CA ILE A 103 -18.54 25.55 -7.02
C ILE A 103 -18.43 25.11 -8.48
N ASP A 104 -17.26 25.30 -9.08
CA ASP A 104 -17.04 25.02 -10.51
C ASP A 104 -16.68 23.55 -10.79
N TYR A 105 -16.01 22.88 -9.84
CA TYR A 105 -15.56 21.48 -9.95
C TYR A 105 -15.68 20.73 -8.63
N ILE A 106 -16.00 19.44 -8.67
CA ILE A 106 -15.90 18.54 -7.51
C ILE A 106 -14.68 17.64 -7.68
N ASN A 107 -13.86 17.50 -6.64
CA ASN A 107 -12.74 16.57 -6.62
C ASN A 107 -13.03 15.41 -5.67
N VAL A 108 -13.14 14.21 -6.24
CA VAL A 108 -13.18 12.95 -5.50
C VAL A 108 -11.75 12.55 -5.17
N HIS A 109 -11.36 12.75 -3.92
CA HIS A 109 -10.02 12.46 -3.44
C HIS A 109 -10.07 11.44 -2.32
N VAL A 110 -9.26 10.40 -2.43
CA VAL A 110 -8.94 9.52 -1.30
C VAL A 110 -7.55 9.87 -0.81
N GLY A 111 -7.43 10.24 0.46
CA GLY A 111 -6.17 10.63 1.07
C GLY A 111 -5.16 9.47 1.06
N ILE A 112 -3.86 9.78 1.18
CA ILE A 112 -2.81 8.75 1.17
C ILE A 112 -3.09 7.71 2.25
N ASP A 113 -3.44 8.13 3.47
CA ASP A 113 -3.73 7.22 4.59
C ASP A 113 -4.96 6.33 4.34
N GLN A 114 -5.99 6.87 3.69
CA GLN A 114 -7.19 6.13 3.31
C GLN A 114 -6.90 5.09 2.21
N GLN A 115 -6.04 5.43 1.24
CA GLN A 115 -5.57 4.47 0.24
C GLN A 115 -4.82 3.31 0.91
N MET A 116 -4.10 3.56 2.01
CA MET A 116 -3.40 2.51 2.76
C MET A 116 -4.37 1.51 3.41
N VAL A 117 -5.63 1.89 3.68
CA VAL A 117 -6.62 0.98 4.28
C VAL A 117 -7.62 0.41 3.27
N GLY A 118 -7.48 0.74 1.98
CA GLY A 118 -8.22 0.09 0.89
C GLY A 118 -9.34 0.92 0.27
N GLU A 119 -9.44 2.20 0.63
CA GLU A 119 -10.39 3.11 -0.01
C GLU A 119 -10.01 3.40 -1.47
N ASP A 120 -10.99 3.38 -2.36
CA ASP A 120 -10.83 3.59 -3.81
C ASP A 120 -11.71 4.78 -4.27
N PRO A 121 -11.11 5.85 -4.83
CA PRO A 121 -11.87 7.00 -5.29
C PRO A 121 -12.91 6.67 -6.38
N ILE A 122 -12.69 5.60 -7.16
CA ILE A 122 -13.61 5.20 -8.24
C ILE A 122 -14.96 4.73 -7.65
N ARG A 123 -14.97 4.13 -6.45
CA ARG A 123 -16.21 3.71 -5.78
C ARG A 123 -17.08 4.91 -5.38
N ILE A 124 -16.45 6.01 -4.94
CA ILE A 124 -17.15 7.26 -4.61
C ILE A 124 -17.66 7.90 -5.90
N LEU A 125 -16.80 8.02 -6.92
CA LEU A 125 -17.15 8.60 -8.22
C LEU A 125 -18.41 7.96 -8.82
N LYS A 126 -18.52 6.63 -8.82
CA LYS A 126 -19.68 5.91 -9.37
C LYS A 126 -21.01 6.26 -8.72
N LYS A 127 -20.99 6.83 -7.50
CA LYS A 127 -22.19 7.27 -6.77
C LYS A 127 -22.60 8.70 -7.11
N LEU A 128 -21.71 9.49 -7.72
CA LEU A 128 -21.95 10.90 -8.01
C LEU A 128 -22.66 11.07 -9.35
N LYS A 129 -23.68 11.93 -9.36
CA LYS A 129 -24.38 12.38 -10.57
C LYS A 129 -24.53 13.90 -10.50
N LEU A 130 -23.62 14.62 -11.16
CA LEU A 130 -23.55 16.07 -11.11
C LEU A 130 -23.52 16.66 -12.52
N ASN A 131 -23.99 17.89 -12.66
CA ASN A 131 -23.95 18.64 -13.91
C ASN A 131 -22.65 19.44 -14.07
N ILE A 132 -21.78 19.45 -13.06
CA ILE A 132 -20.46 20.08 -13.09
C ILE A 132 -19.37 19.02 -13.24
N PRO A 133 -18.20 19.35 -13.84
CA PRO A 133 -17.16 18.36 -14.09
C PRO A 133 -16.57 17.82 -12.77
N ILE A 134 -16.32 16.51 -12.76
CA ILE A 134 -15.77 15.80 -11.61
C ILE A 134 -14.29 15.48 -11.88
N ALA A 135 -13.42 15.88 -10.96
CA ALA A 135 -12.04 15.48 -10.87
C ALA A 135 -11.87 14.26 -9.95
N VAL A 136 -10.86 13.45 -10.23
CA VAL A 136 -10.45 12.36 -9.34
C VAL A 136 -8.97 12.47 -9.02
N ALA A 137 -8.64 12.34 -7.74
CA ALA A 137 -7.29 12.35 -7.21
C ALA A 137 -7.07 11.19 -6.22
N GLY A 138 -5.81 10.84 -6.02
CA GLY A 138 -5.40 9.85 -5.00
C GLY A 138 -4.81 8.57 -5.59
N GLY A 139 -3.49 8.54 -5.75
CA GLY A 139 -2.75 7.31 -6.05
C GLY A 139 -2.94 6.74 -7.46
N LEU A 140 -3.49 7.51 -8.40
CA LEU A 140 -3.85 7.04 -9.74
C LEU A 140 -2.61 6.71 -10.60
N ASP A 141 -2.63 5.53 -11.20
CA ASP A 141 -1.74 5.04 -12.26
C ASP A 141 -2.50 4.97 -13.61
N ALA A 142 -1.85 4.52 -14.69
CA ALA A 142 -2.47 4.48 -16.01
C ALA A 142 -3.79 3.68 -16.05
N GLN A 143 -3.87 2.54 -15.37
CA GLN A 143 -5.08 1.70 -15.37
C GLN A 143 -6.21 2.33 -14.57
N SER A 144 -5.93 2.81 -13.37
CA SER A 144 -6.91 3.51 -12.53
C SER A 144 -7.37 4.84 -13.13
N SER A 145 -6.49 5.57 -13.83
CA SER A 145 -6.87 6.74 -14.62
C SER A 145 -7.87 6.41 -15.74
N ALA A 146 -7.64 5.33 -16.51
CA ALA A 146 -8.59 4.89 -17.52
C ALA A 146 -9.96 4.54 -16.92
N ARG A 147 -9.96 3.81 -15.80
CA ARG A 147 -11.20 3.46 -15.08
C ARG A 147 -11.94 4.67 -14.52
N ALA A 148 -11.22 5.68 -14.04
CA ALA A 148 -11.82 6.93 -13.56
C ALA A 148 -12.58 7.63 -14.68
N VAL A 149 -11.97 7.76 -15.87
CA VAL A 149 -12.61 8.36 -17.06
C VAL A 149 -13.84 7.57 -17.48
N LEU A 150 -13.74 6.24 -17.58
CA LEU A 150 -14.87 5.36 -17.91
C LEU A 150 -16.00 5.45 -16.88
N SER A 151 -15.69 5.81 -15.63
CA SER A 151 -16.65 5.97 -14.55
C SER A 151 -17.21 7.39 -14.44
N GLY A 152 -16.89 8.29 -15.40
CA GLY A 152 -17.47 9.64 -15.49
C GLY A 152 -16.56 10.78 -15.04
N ALA A 153 -15.29 10.52 -14.70
CA ALA A 153 -14.34 11.59 -14.38
C ALA A 153 -14.02 12.43 -15.62
N SER A 154 -14.14 13.75 -15.49
CA SER A 154 -13.74 14.71 -16.53
C SER A 154 -12.28 15.14 -16.38
N ILE A 155 -11.75 15.07 -15.16
CA ILE A 155 -10.40 15.50 -14.81
C ILE A 155 -9.73 14.39 -13.99
N VAL A 156 -8.46 14.12 -14.27
CA VAL A 156 -7.66 13.11 -13.56
C VAL A 156 -6.40 13.77 -13.03
N ILE A 157 -6.23 13.81 -11.71
CA ILE A 157 -5.11 14.46 -11.04
C ILE A 157 -4.10 13.39 -10.60
N VAL A 158 -2.88 13.47 -11.14
CA VAL A 158 -1.83 12.48 -10.92
C VAL A 158 -0.53 13.13 -10.45
N GLY A 159 -0.14 12.86 -9.20
CA GLY A 159 1.14 13.30 -8.63
C GLY A 159 2.16 12.16 -8.56
N GLY A 160 2.11 11.39 -7.48
CA GLY A 160 3.16 10.44 -7.07
C GLY A 160 3.63 9.45 -8.14
N ASN A 161 2.72 8.87 -8.93
CA ASN A 161 3.06 7.91 -9.98
C ASN A 161 3.82 8.54 -11.17
N ILE A 162 3.79 9.87 -11.32
CA ILE A 162 4.59 10.60 -12.29
C ILE A 162 5.91 11.04 -11.65
N VAL A 163 5.85 11.80 -10.55
CA VAL A 163 7.03 12.48 -9.98
C VAL A 163 8.04 11.54 -9.32
N ARG A 164 7.61 10.34 -8.89
CA ARG A 164 8.50 9.32 -8.29
C ARG A 164 9.00 8.28 -9.30
N SER A 165 8.59 8.37 -10.57
CA SER A 165 9.01 7.46 -11.63
C SER A 165 10.49 7.67 -12.00
N SER A 166 11.19 6.60 -12.34
CA SER A 166 12.55 6.69 -12.91
C SER A 166 12.57 7.41 -14.27
N SER A 167 11.44 7.43 -14.97
CA SER A 167 11.19 8.26 -16.15
C SER A 167 9.84 8.97 -16.03
N VAL A 168 9.91 10.25 -15.63
CA VAL A 168 8.74 11.14 -15.48
C VAL A 168 7.98 11.25 -16.80
N THR A 169 8.68 11.48 -17.91
CA THR A 169 8.08 11.65 -19.24
C THR A 169 7.36 10.38 -19.73
N ALA A 170 7.97 9.20 -19.55
CA ALA A 170 7.34 7.95 -19.97
C ALA A 170 6.09 7.65 -19.14
N SER A 171 6.16 7.87 -17.81
CA SER A 171 5.00 7.70 -16.92
C SER A 171 3.85 8.63 -17.32
N ALA A 172 4.12 9.92 -17.49
CA ALA A 172 3.13 10.90 -17.91
C ALA A 172 2.48 10.55 -19.26
N ARG A 173 3.26 10.09 -20.25
CA ARG A 173 2.72 9.65 -21.55
C ARG A 173 1.80 8.43 -21.43
N ALA A 174 2.20 7.42 -20.66
CA ALA A 174 1.40 6.21 -20.48
C ALA A 174 0.04 6.52 -19.84
N ILE A 175 0.03 7.42 -18.85
CA ILE A 175 -1.20 7.88 -18.19
C ILE A 175 -2.05 8.71 -19.14
N ARG A 176 -1.47 9.62 -19.92
CA ARG A 176 -2.22 10.40 -20.92
C ARG A 176 -2.88 9.49 -21.95
N GLN A 177 -2.15 8.51 -22.48
CA GLN A 177 -2.68 7.55 -23.45
C GLN A 177 -3.84 6.73 -22.89
N SER A 178 -3.78 6.33 -21.63
CA SER A 178 -4.86 5.56 -21.00
C SER A 178 -6.12 6.39 -20.72
N ILE A 179 -5.96 7.71 -20.55
CA ILE A 179 -7.07 8.67 -20.45
C ILE A 179 -7.68 8.92 -21.83
N ASP A 180 -6.86 9.08 -22.87
CA ASP A 180 -7.30 9.34 -24.25
C ASP A 180 -8.02 8.16 -24.90
N ALA A 181 -7.53 6.95 -24.63
CA ALA A 181 -8.07 5.71 -25.17
C ALA A 181 -8.23 4.70 -24.02
N PRO A 182 -9.27 4.83 -23.19
CA PRO A 182 -9.45 3.96 -22.04
C PRO A 182 -9.79 2.54 -22.49
N GLY A 183 -8.80 1.65 -22.41
CA GLY A 183 -8.96 0.22 -22.65
C GLY A 183 -9.56 -0.47 -21.43
N ILE A 184 -10.52 -1.37 -21.65
CA ILE A 184 -11.14 -2.17 -20.60
C ILE A 184 -10.25 -3.39 -20.33
N THR A 185 -9.65 -3.45 -19.15
CA THR A 185 -9.40 -4.73 -18.49
C THR A 185 -10.18 -4.70 -17.19
N GLU A 186 -11.42 -5.24 -17.22
CA GLU A 186 -12.12 -5.60 -15.98
C GLU A 186 -11.32 -6.73 -15.33
N GLU A 187 -10.39 -6.38 -14.44
CA GLU A 187 -9.91 -7.36 -13.48
C GLU A 187 -11.05 -7.63 -12.49
N PRO A 188 -11.34 -8.90 -12.16
CA PRO A 188 -12.35 -9.23 -11.17
C PRO A 188 -12.04 -8.51 -9.85
N GLU A 189 -13.08 -8.02 -9.18
CA GLU A 189 -12.93 -7.31 -7.91
C GLU A 189 -12.35 -8.26 -6.86
N ARG A 190 -11.03 -8.15 -6.62
CA ARG A 190 -10.32 -8.97 -5.64
C ARG A 190 -10.61 -8.48 -4.23
N SER A 191 -10.78 -9.40 -3.30
CA SER A 191 -10.87 -9.08 -1.88
C SER A 191 -9.60 -8.38 -1.37
N ILE A 192 -9.72 -7.62 -0.27
CA ILE A 192 -8.58 -6.94 0.35
C ILE A 192 -7.48 -7.94 0.73
N ASP A 193 -7.86 -9.14 1.19
CA ASP A 193 -6.93 -10.21 1.55
C ASP A 193 -6.15 -10.71 0.33
N GLU A 194 -6.81 -10.96 -0.81
CA GLU A 194 -6.15 -11.36 -2.06
C GLU A 194 -5.20 -10.27 -2.57
N GLN A 195 -5.63 -9.00 -2.53
CA GLN A 195 -4.77 -7.88 -2.88
C GLN A 195 -3.55 -7.80 -1.97
N THR A 196 -3.74 -8.00 -0.66
CA THR A 196 -2.65 -8.02 0.33
C THR A 196 -1.61 -9.08 -0.01
N ILE A 197 -2.04 -10.33 -0.27
CA ILE A 197 -1.14 -11.43 -0.66
C ILE A 197 -0.37 -11.08 -1.94
N ILE A 198 -1.05 -10.53 -2.96
CA ILE A 198 -0.40 -10.12 -4.22
C ILE A 198 0.69 -9.07 -3.97
N LEU A 199 0.42 -8.07 -3.13
CA LEU A 199 1.39 -7.04 -2.79
C LEU A 199 2.58 -7.62 -2.00
N LEU A 200 2.31 -8.48 -1.01
CA LEU A 200 3.35 -9.13 -0.19
C LEU A 200 4.24 -10.08 -1.01
N LYS A 201 3.69 -10.76 -2.03
CA LYS A 201 4.48 -11.57 -2.97
C LYS A 201 5.55 -10.74 -3.70
N ARG A 202 5.35 -9.43 -3.88
CA ARG A 202 6.27 -8.54 -4.62
C ARG A 202 7.38 -7.88 -3.79
N VAL A 203 7.32 -7.95 -2.46
CA VAL A 203 8.25 -7.26 -1.55
C VAL A 203 9.02 -8.24 -0.68
N SER A 204 10.22 -7.87 -0.23
CA SER A 204 11.05 -8.73 0.62
C SER A 204 10.68 -8.63 2.11
N THR A 205 11.08 -9.61 2.94
CA THR A 205 10.89 -9.53 4.39
C THR A 205 11.57 -8.31 5.03
N PRO A 206 12.76 -7.83 4.58
CA PRO A 206 13.29 -6.52 5.01
C PRO A 206 12.36 -5.34 4.70
N ASN A 207 11.80 -5.26 3.48
CA ASN A 207 10.90 -4.16 3.12
C ASN A 207 9.65 -4.12 4.02
N ILE A 208 9.11 -5.30 4.36
CA ILE A 208 7.97 -5.44 5.27
C ILE A 208 8.37 -5.02 6.70
N SER A 209 9.54 -5.46 7.18
CA SER A 209 10.03 -5.08 8.50
C SER A 209 10.20 -3.56 8.63
N ASP A 210 10.79 -2.91 7.63
CA ASP A 210 10.95 -1.45 7.59
C ASP A 210 9.60 -0.73 7.55
N ALA A 211 8.64 -1.24 6.77
CA ALA A 211 7.26 -0.73 6.74
C ALA A 211 6.54 -0.85 8.10
N MET A 212 6.95 -1.81 8.95
CA MET A 212 6.45 -2.02 10.31
C MET A 212 7.35 -1.38 11.39
N HIS A 213 8.31 -0.54 11.02
CA HIS A 213 9.29 0.06 11.95
C HIS A 213 10.12 -0.98 12.72
N ARG A 214 10.64 -1.98 12.01
CA ARG A 214 11.51 -3.06 12.51
C ARG A 214 10.81 -4.00 13.50
N LYS A 215 9.53 -4.29 13.25
CA LYS A 215 8.69 -5.24 14.02
C LYS A 215 8.29 -6.43 13.14
N GLY A 216 7.71 -7.47 13.76
CA GLY A 216 7.15 -8.64 13.08
C GLY A 216 8.18 -9.71 12.70
N ALA A 217 9.48 -9.40 12.69
CA ALA A 217 10.51 -10.37 12.35
C ALA A 217 10.65 -11.47 13.42
N MET A 218 10.56 -12.72 13.00
CA MET A 218 10.75 -13.90 13.83
C MET A 218 12.26 -14.19 14.02
N ARG A 219 12.62 -14.60 15.24
CA ARG A 219 14.01 -14.86 15.64
C ARG A 219 14.36 -16.33 15.44
N LYS A 220 15.61 -16.58 15.04
CA LYS A 220 16.22 -17.92 14.88
C LYS A 220 15.58 -18.83 13.83
N ILE A 221 14.47 -18.43 13.21
CA ILE A 221 13.84 -19.15 12.12
C ILE A 221 14.57 -18.83 10.82
N ARG A 222 15.03 -19.88 10.11
CA ARG A 222 15.83 -19.75 8.89
C ARG A 222 15.22 -20.57 7.76
N SER A 223 15.42 -20.12 6.53
CA SER A 223 15.04 -20.87 5.33
C SER A 223 15.85 -22.17 5.25
N ILE A 224 15.14 -23.28 5.09
CA ILE A 224 15.71 -24.63 4.90
C ILE A 224 15.94 -24.92 3.42
N CYS A 225 15.15 -24.27 2.56
CA CYS A 225 15.24 -24.32 1.10
C CYS A 225 15.53 -22.90 0.54
N PRO A 226 16.81 -22.54 0.35
CA PRO A 226 17.18 -21.22 -0.17
C PRO A 226 16.53 -20.90 -1.51
N GLY A 227 16.22 -19.62 -1.75
CA GLY A 227 15.58 -19.14 -2.98
C GLY A 227 14.07 -19.37 -3.04
N THR A 228 13.47 -19.95 -2.00
CA THR A 228 12.02 -20.12 -1.90
C THR A 228 11.37 -18.97 -1.12
N LYS A 229 10.08 -18.74 -1.38
CA LYS A 229 9.30 -17.71 -0.73
C LYS A 229 7.91 -18.21 -0.36
N ALA A 230 7.51 -18.01 0.88
CA ALA A 230 6.15 -18.26 1.35
C ALA A 230 5.43 -16.93 1.58
N VAL A 231 4.18 -16.84 1.11
CA VAL A 231 3.27 -15.74 1.43
C VAL A 231 1.86 -16.31 1.58
N GLY A 232 1.25 -16.13 2.74
CA GLY A 232 -0.08 -16.66 3.00
C GLY A 232 -0.64 -16.25 4.36
N ARG A 233 -1.84 -16.72 4.67
CA ARG A 233 -2.44 -16.55 6.00
C ARG A 233 -1.98 -17.65 6.94
N ALA A 234 -1.80 -17.32 8.20
CA ALA A 234 -1.37 -18.25 9.22
C ALA A 234 -2.49 -19.23 9.58
N ILE A 235 -2.22 -20.51 9.39
CA ILE A 235 -2.84 -21.60 10.15
C ILE A 235 -1.87 -21.91 11.29
N THR A 236 -2.25 -21.53 12.51
CA THR A 236 -1.39 -21.70 13.67
C THR A 236 -1.56 -23.08 14.28
N VAL A 237 -0.45 -23.66 14.75
CA VAL A 237 -0.42 -24.95 15.41
C VAL A 237 0.45 -24.85 16.64
N GLN A 238 -0.10 -25.17 17.80
CA GLN A 238 0.66 -25.43 19.00
C GLN A 238 0.75 -26.93 19.19
N THR A 239 1.96 -27.48 19.24
CA THR A 239 2.19 -28.88 19.58
C THR A 239 3.22 -29.00 20.70
N PHE A 240 3.47 -30.23 21.14
CA PHE A 240 4.41 -30.53 22.20
C PHE A 240 5.63 -31.26 21.64
N PRO A 241 6.82 -31.12 22.26
CA PRO A 241 8.00 -31.85 21.86
C PRO A 241 7.75 -33.36 21.70
N GLY A 242 7.95 -33.86 20.48
CA GLY A 242 7.77 -35.27 20.17
C GLY A 242 6.34 -35.68 19.83
N ASP A 243 5.45 -34.72 19.57
CA ASP A 243 4.15 -34.95 18.94
C ASP A 243 4.07 -34.26 17.57
N TRP A 244 3.70 -35.00 16.53
CA TRP A 244 3.53 -34.45 15.18
C TRP A 244 2.08 -34.48 14.69
N ALA A 245 1.14 -35.06 15.45
CA ALA A 245 -0.22 -35.31 14.99
C ALA A 245 -0.93 -34.02 14.56
N LYS A 246 -0.94 -32.98 15.41
CA LYS A 246 -1.58 -31.69 15.10
C LYS A 246 -0.92 -30.92 13.98
N THR A 247 0.38 -31.14 13.75
CA THR A 247 1.08 -30.48 12.65
C THR A 247 0.64 -31.03 11.30
N VAL A 248 0.48 -32.35 11.19
CA VAL A 248 0.00 -32.98 9.95
C VAL A 248 -1.50 -32.75 9.76
N GLU A 249 -2.31 -32.84 10.81
CA GLU A 249 -3.76 -32.54 10.77
C GLU A 249 -4.04 -31.09 10.31
N ALA A 250 -3.15 -30.15 10.61
CA ALA A 250 -3.30 -28.76 10.15
C ALA A 250 -3.27 -28.61 8.62
N ILE A 251 -2.73 -29.58 7.88
CA ILE A 251 -2.74 -29.60 6.42
C ILE A 251 -4.18 -29.73 5.91
N ASP A 252 -4.99 -30.57 6.55
CA ASP A 252 -6.40 -30.78 6.18
C ASP A 252 -7.25 -29.53 6.46
N ALA A 253 -6.85 -28.73 7.45
CA ALA A 253 -7.50 -27.47 7.79
C ALA A 253 -7.04 -26.28 6.93
N ALA A 254 -5.89 -26.41 6.26
CA ALA A 254 -5.30 -25.34 5.47
C ALA A 254 -6.02 -25.19 4.12
N LYS A 255 -6.15 -23.94 3.68
CA LYS A 255 -6.62 -23.61 2.33
C LYS A 255 -5.45 -23.37 1.41
N LYS A 256 -5.74 -23.35 0.12
CA LYS A 256 -4.77 -22.94 -0.90
C LYS A 256 -4.16 -21.58 -0.54
N ASP A 257 -2.85 -21.48 -0.72
CA ASP A 257 -2.00 -20.33 -0.40
C ASP A 257 -1.84 -20.00 1.11
N ASP A 258 -2.38 -20.81 2.04
CA ASP A 258 -2.12 -20.62 3.49
C ASP A 258 -0.68 -21.01 3.87
N VAL A 259 -0.20 -20.51 5.01
CA VAL A 259 1.10 -20.86 5.60
C VAL A 259 0.86 -21.46 6.99
N ILE A 260 1.36 -22.67 7.21
CA ILE A 260 1.25 -23.33 8.51
C ILE A 260 2.36 -22.81 9.42
N VAL A 261 2.01 -22.35 10.62
CA VAL A 261 2.95 -21.82 11.61
C VAL A 261 2.89 -22.67 12.87
N ILE A 262 3.98 -23.35 13.18
CA ILE A 262 4.06 -24.37 14.22
C ILE A 262 4.94 -23.87 15.35
N TYR A 263 4.41 -23.93 16.57
CA TYR A 263 5.22 -23.92 17.79
C TYR A 263 5.37 -25.35 18.31
N ASN A 264 6.60 -25.86 18.31
CA ASN A 264 6.96 -27.18 18.86
C ASN A 264 7.77 -27.06 20.15
N GLY A 265 8.49 -25.95 20.34
CA GLY A 265 9.26 -25.69 21.57
C GLY A 265 10.48 -26.59 21.77
N SER A 266 10.84 -27.45 20.80
CA SER A 266 12.02 -28.31 20.86
C SER A 266 12.85 -28.24 19.58
N PRO A 267 14.18 -28.02 19.70
CA PRO A 267 15.12 -28.10 18.58
C PRO A 267 15.69 -29.52 18.36
N HIS A 268 15.27 -30.50 19.17
CA HIS A 268 15.87 -31.84 19.17
C HIS A 268 14.99 -32.92 18.55
N VAL A 269 13.68 -32.67 18.44
CA VAL A 269 12.70 -33.61 17.87
C VAL A 269 11.83 -32.87 16.86
N ALA A 270 11.87 -33.33 15.60
CA ALA A 270 11.14 -32.72 14.51
C ALA A 270 9.68 -33.20 14.49
N PRO A 271 8.69 -32.27 14.43
CA PRO A 271 7.32 -32.62 14.12
C PRO A 271 7.06 -32.67 12.61
N TRP A 272 8.05 -32.31 11.77
CA TRP A 272 7.87 -32.13 10.34
C TRP A 272 8.98 -32.77 9.50
N GLY A 273 8.62 -33.29 8.33
CA GLY A 273 9.53 -33.93 7.37
C GLY A 273 8.99 -33.92 5.94
N GLU A 274 9.52 -34.82 5.11
CA GLU A 274 9.24 -34.88 3.66
C GLU A 274 7.75 -35.20 3.36
N LEU A 275 7.20 -36.24 3.97
CA LEU A 275 5.81 -36.66 3.68
C LEU A 275 4.77 -35.57 3.99
N ALA A 276 4.95 -34.86 5.11
CA ALA A 276 4.10 -33.72 5.45
C ALA A 276 4.26 -32.58 4.44
N THR A 277 5.47 -32.35 3.97
CA THR A 277 5.78 -31.37 2.92
C THR A 277 5.11 -31.74 1.59
N LEU A 278 5.16 -33.00 1.18
CA LEU A 278 4.48 -33.48 -0.02
C LEU A 278 2.96 -33.30 0.09
N SER A 279 2.38 -33.57 1.27
CA SER A 279 0.96 -33.34 1.52
C SER A 279 0.58 -31.85 1.43
N CYS A 280 1.44 -30.94 1.92
CA CYS A 280 1.26 -29.49 1.73
C CYS A 280 1.23 -29.09 0.25
N ILE A 281 2.13 -29.64 -0.57
CA ILE A 281 2.17 -29.36 -2.02
C ILE A 281 0.85 -29.80 -2.67
N ASN A 282 0.36 -31.00 -2.34
CA ASN A 282 -0.89 -31.53 -2.89
C ASN A 282 -2.11 -30.67 -2.51
N ASN A 283 -2.13 -30.12 -1.29
CA ASN A 283 -3.19 -29.25 -0.79
C ASN A 283 -3.02 -27.76 -1.17
N GLY A 284 -1.92 -27.40 -1.85
CA GLY A 284 -1.65 -26.04 -2.30
C GLY A 284 -1.27 -25.07 -1.18
N VAL A 285 -0.74 -25.56 -0.05
CA VAL A 285 -0.19 -24.74 1.04
C VAL A 285 1.05 -23.98 0.52
N ALA A 286 1.19 -22.71 0.89
CA ALA A 286 2.27 -21.83 0.40
C ALA A 286 3.61 -21.99 1.14
N GLY A 287 3.62 -22.59 2.33
CA GLY A 287 4.84 -22.81 3.10
C GLY A 287 4.58 -23.24 4.54
N VAL A 288 5.66 -23.57 5.25
CA VAL A 288 5.60 -23.99 6.66
C VAL A 288 6.68 -23.26 7.46
N VAL A 289 6.32 -22.75 8.63
CA VAL A 289 7.20 -22.09 9.59
C VAL A 289 7.18 -22.87 10.90
N ILE A 290 8.35 -23.24 11.42
CA ILE A 290 8.48 -24.13 12.57
C ILE A 290 9.39 -23.48 13.61
N ASP A 291 8.83 -23.08 14.75
CA ASP A 291 9.61 -22.82 15.95
C ASP A 291 9.96 -24.17 16.62
N GLY A 292 10.95 -24.82 16.02
CA GLY A 292 11.39 -26.17 16.32
C GLY A 292 12.21 -26.77 15.19
N ALA A 293 12.44 -28.08 15.27
CA ALA A 293 13.27 -28.79 14.32
C ALA A 293 12.51 -29.29 13.09
N VAL A 294 13.22 -29.50 11.98
CA VAL A 294 12.75 -30.21 10.79
C VAL A 294 13.68 -31.37 10.44
N ARG A 295 13.16 -32.39 9.76
CA ARG A 295 13.96 -33.51 9.21
C ARG A 295 13.75 -33.68 7.70
N ASP A 296 14.43 -34.63 7.09
CA ASP A 296 14.31 -34.98 5.66
C ASP A 296 14.60 -33.79 4.72
N VAL A 297 15.58 -32.97 5.12
CA VAL A 297 15.86 -31.66 4.48
C VAL A 297 16.34 -31.80 3.03
N ASP A 298 17.04 -32.88 2.71
CA ASP A 298 17.49 -33.15 1.35
C ASP A 298 16.33 -33.40 0.40
N ASP A 299 15.29 -34.14 0.83
CA ASP A 299 14.06 -34.29 0.06
C ASP A 299 13.24 -33.00 0.00
N ILE A 300 13.09 -32.28 1.12
CA ILE A 300 12.38 -30.98 1.13
C ILE A 300 13.01 -30.00 0.13
N ARG A 301 14.34 -29.98 0.04
CA ARG A 301 15.06 -29.17 -0.96
C ARG A 301 14.82 -29.64 -2.39
N ARG A 302 14.76 -30.96 -2.63
CA ARG A 302 14.40 -31.52 -3.95
C ARG A 302 12.98 -31.13 -4.37
N LEU A 303 12.05 -31.08 -3.42
CA LEU A 303 10.67 -30.64 -3.64
C LEU A 303 10.55 -29.12 -3.87
N ASN A 304 11.60 -28.34 -3.59
CA ASN A 304 11.64 -26.89 -3.71
C ASN A 304 10.49 -26.18 -2.96
N PHE A 305 10.14 -26.70 -1.78
CA PHE A 305 9.04 -26.18 -0.97
C PHE A 305 9.53 -25.24 0.14
N PRO A 306 8.87 -24.09 0.38
CA PRO A 306 9.27 -23.16 1.43
C PRO A 306 9.06 -23.76 2.84
N VAL A 307 10.16 -24.15 3.49
CA VAL A 307 10.19 -24.54 4.91
C VAL A 307 11.15 -23.65 5.67
N PHE A 308 10.69 -23.11 6.79
CA PHE A 308 11.47 -22.29 7.70
C PHE A 308 11.49 -22.95 9.07
N ALA A 309 12.66 -23.18 9.65
CA ALA A 309 12.78 -23.85 10.94
C ALA A 309 13.92 -23.27 11.78
N THR A 310 13.94 -23.56 13.08
CA THR A 310 15.04 -23.13 13.96
C THR A 310 16.23 -24.09 13.95
N SER A 311 16.01 -25.36 13.59
CA SER A 311 17.03 -26.40 13.62
C SER A 311 16.70 -27.56 12.67
N ILE A 312 17.71 -28.40 12.40
CA ILE A 312 17.58 -29.62 11.61
C ILE A 312 18.01 -30.79 12.52
N THR A 313 17.19 -31.84 12.60
CA THR A 313 17.47 -33.04 13.42
C THR A 313 16.94 -34.30 12.72
N PRO A 314 17.56 -35.47 12.87
CA PRO A 314 17.01 -36.72 12.34
C PRO A 314 15.86 -37.30 13.19
N ASN A 315 15.80 -36.93 14.48
CA ASN A 315 14.84 -37.52 15.43
C ASN A 315 13.41 -37.04 15.12
N ALA A 316 12.47 -37.97 15.00
CA ALA A 316 11.04 -37.67 14.95
C ALA A 316 10.33 -38.04 16.26
N GLY A 317 9.15 -37.46 16.43
CA GLY A 317 8.20 -37.81 17.50
C GLY A 317 7.24 -38.94 17.12
N GLU A 318 6.20 -39.08 17.94
CA GLU A 318 5.09 -40.01 17.75
C GLU A 318 3.78 -39.23 17.62
N PRO A 319 2.75 -39.74 16.92
CA PRO A 319 1.46 -39.06 16.82
C PRO A 319 0.66 -39.27 18.11
N LYS A 320 0.71 -38.30 19.03
CA LYS A 320 0.00 -38.41 20.33
C LYS A 320 -1.32 -37.65 20.34
N GLY A 321 -1.50 -36.69 19.44
CA GLY A 321 -2.76 -35.95 19.25
C GLY A 321 -2.93 -34.75 20.18
N PHE A 322 -1.90 -34.38 20.95
CA PHE A 322 -1.90 -33.23 21.83
C PHE A 322 -1.60 -31.93 21.09
N GLY A 323 -2.16 -30.83 21.61
CA GLY A 323 -1.99 -29.50 21.06
C GLY A 323 -3.26 -28.96 20.43
N GLU A 324 -3.13 -27.84 19.73
CA GLU A 324 -4.25 -27.05 19.21
C GLU A 324 -3.92 -26.52 17.82
N ILE A 325 -4.95 -26.48 16.95
CA ILE A 325 -4.90 -25.83 15.63
C ILE A 325 -5.78 -24.59 15.72
N ASN A 326 -5.36 -23.50 15.09
CA ASN A 326 -6.04 -22.20 15.12
C ASN A 326 -6.13 -21.55 16.52
N ALA A 327 -5.12 -21.77 17.37
CA ALA A 327 -4.92 -21.02 18.62
C ALA A 327 -3.92 -19.87 18.43
N GLU A 328 -3.94 -18.87 19.31
CA GLU A 328 -2.87 -17.87 19.36
C GLU A 328 -1.59 -18.52 19.93
N ILE A 329 -0.46 -18.40 19.22
CA ILE A 329 0.81 -19.04 19.59
C ILE A 329 1.97 -18.03 19.66
N GLN A 330 3.05 -18.42 20.33
CA GLN A 330 4.34 -17.73 20.26
C GLN A 330 5.27 -18.48 19.29
N CYS A 331 5.72 -17.83 18.22
CA CYS A 331 6.61 -18.43 17.23
C CYS A 331 7.74 -17.46 16.87
N GLY A 332 8.98 -17.89 17.05
CA GLY A 332 10.17 -17.06 16.81
C GLY A 332 10.19 -15.79 17.68
N GLY A 333 9.58 -15.83 18.86
CA GLY A 333 9.43 -14.67 19.74
C GLY A 333 8.44 -13.60 19.24
N GLN A 334 7.50 -13.96 18.36
CA GLN A 334 6.36 -13.14 17.96
C GLN A 334 5.05 -13.86 18.30
N THR A 335 4.02 -13.09 18.67
CA THR A 335 2.64 -13.60 18.73
C THR A 335 2.12 -13.80 17.31
N VAL A 336 1.54 -14.97 17.04
CA VAL A 336 0.89 -15.28 15.76
C VAL A 336 -0.54 -15.74 16.03
N ARG A 337 -1.51 -15.08 15.40
CA ARG A 337 -2.93 -15.45 15.47
C ARG A 337 -3.38 -16.10 14.16
N PRO A 338 -4.42 -16.95 14.20
CA PRO A 338 -5.03 -17.48 12.99
C PRO A 338 -5.46 -16.35 12.05
N GLY A 339 -5.04 -16.45 10.80
CA GLY A 339 -5.34 -15.50 9.74
C GLY A 339 -4.39 -14.31 9.61
N ASP A 340 -3.42 -14.13 10.52
CA ASP A 340 -2.32 -13.15 10.34
C ASP A 340 -1.52 -13.48 9.06
N PHE A 341 -0.94 -12.49 8.40
CA PHE A 341 -0.16 -12.74 7.19
C PHE A 341 1.28 -13.12 7.53
N ILE A 342 1.78 -14.17 6.89
CA ILE A 342 3.14 -14.66 7.04
C ILE A 342 3.88 -14.47 5.73
N VAL A 343 5.06 -13.87 5.81
CA VAL A 343 5.98 -13.78 4.68
C VAL A 343 7.32 -14.35 5.10
N GLY A 344 7.80 -15.36 4.37
CA GLY A 344 9.10 -15.97 4.57
C GLY A 344 9.94 -15.87 3.29
N ASP A 345 11.18 -15.44 3.42
CA ASP A 345 12.20 -15.51 2.36
C ASP A 345 13.58 -15.86 2.98
N ASP A 346 14.66 -15.80 2.20
CA ASP A 346 16.00 -16.17 2.65
C ASP A 346 16.50 -15.35 3.86
N ASN A 347 15.93 -14.17 4.13
CA ASN A 347 16.32 -13.33 5.27
C ASN A 347 15.59 -13.71 6.57
N GLY A 348 14.58 -14.58 6.50
CA GLY A 348 13.80 -15.04 7.65
C GLY A 348 12.29 -14.93 7.41
N VAL A 349 11.54 -14.82 8.50
CA VAL A 349 10.08 -14.78 8.48
C VAL A 349 9.57 -13.54 9.20
N VAL A 350 8.54 -12.90 8.65
CA VAL A 350 7.83 -11.77 9.25
C VAL A 350 6.35 -12.11 9.38
N VAL A 351 5.79 -11.86 10.57
CA VAL A 351 4.34 -11.88 10.82
C VAL A 351 3.76 -10.47 10.75
N ILE A 352 2.60 -10.35 10.10
CA ILE A 352 1.84 -9.11 9.97
C ILE A 352 0.44 -9.36 10.53
N PRO A 353 -0.01 -8.59 11.54
CA PRO A 353 -1.38 -8.70 12.05
C PRO A 353 -2.42 -8.53 10.94
N LYS A 354 -3.41 -9.42 10.89
CA LYS A 354 -4.43 -9.44 9.82
C LYS A 354 -5.17 -8.11 9.63
N GLU A 355 -5.40 -7.37 10.71
CA GLU A 355 -6.10 -6.08 10.71
C GLU A 355 -5.28 -4.98 10.02
N ARG A 356 -3.96 -5.16 9.91
CA ARG A 356 -3.03 -4.22 9.28
C ARG A 356 -2.37 -4.76 8.02
N GLY A 357 -2.82 -5.93 7.53
CA GLY A 357 -2.20 -6.63 6.41
C GLY A 357 -2.07 -5.75 5.17
N TYR A 358 -3.19 -5.16 4.73
CA TYR A 358 -3.23 -4.33 3.54
C TYR A 358 -2.42 -3.03 3.68
N GLU A 359 -2.53 -2.35 4.83
CA GLU A 359 -1.76 -1.14 5.18
C GLU A 359 -0.25 -1.41 5.10
N VAL A 360 0.21 -2.47 5.76
CA VAL A 360 1.63 -2.84 5.79
C VAL A 360 2.11 -3.26 4.40
N ALA A 361 1.32 -4.01 3.65
CA ALA A 361 1.68 -4.43 2.29
C ALA A 361 1.85 -3.22 1.35
N ARG A 362 0.96 -2.22 1.43
CA ARG A 362 1.10 -0.96 0.70
C ARG A 362 2.34 -0.17 1.13
N ARG A 363 2.62 -0.08 2.44
CA ARG A 363 3.82 0.59 2.96
C ARG A 363 5.10 -0.09 2.47
N ALA A 364 5.13 -1.42 2.47
CA ALA A 364 6.27 -2.20 2.00
C ALA A 364 6.55 -1.96 0.51
N ILE A 365 5.52 -1.79 -0.31
CA ILE A 365 5.67 -1.41 -1.73
C ILE A 365 6.29 -0.02 -1.87
N GLU A 366 5.88 0.95 -1.05
CA GLU A 366 6.49 2.28 -1.07
C GLU A 366 7.96 2.27 -0.60
N VAL A 367 8.30 1.44 0.39
CA VAL A 367 9.70 1.19 0.79
C VAL A 367 10.50 0.65 -0.40
N GLU A 368 9.99 -0.39 -1.08
CA GLU A 368 10.66 -0.98 -2.24
C GLU A 368 10.83 0.03 -3.39
N LYS A 369 9.81 0.85 -3.69
CA LYS A 369 9.91 1.90 -4.72
C LYS A 369 10.98 2.93 -4.37
N ASN A 370 11.03 3.38 -3.12
CA ASN A 370 12.05 4.34 -2.68
C ASN A 370 13.45 3.74 -2.74
N GLU A 371 13.63 2.49 -2.30
CA GLU A 371 14.89 1.76 -2.43
C GLU A 371 15.30 1.61 -3.90
N ARG A 372 14.36 1.35 -4.80
CA ARG A 372 14.63 1.26 -6.24
C ARG A 372 15.14 2.58 -6.79
N ARG A 373 14.52 3.70 -6.42
CA ARG A 373 15.01 5.04 -6.78
C ARG A 373 16.43 5.27 -6.27
N ILE A 374 16.69 4.96 -5.00
CA ILE A 374 18.02 5.10 -4.39
C ILE A 374 19.03 4.21 -5.13
N ARG A 375 18.66 2.96 -5.44
CA ARG A 375 19.48 2.01 -6.19
C ARG A 375 19.84 2.52 -7.58
N ASP A 376 18.92 3.16 -8.28
CA ASP A 376 19.18 3.75 -9.59
C ASP A 376 20.15 4.95 -9.50
N GLU A 377 20.05 5.76 -8.45
CA GLU A 377 21.03 6.83 -8.20
C GLU A 377 22.42 6.28 -7.85
N ILE A 378 22.48 5.18 -7.08
CA ILE A 378 23.75 4.51 -6.76
C ILE A 378 24.39 3.92 -8.02
N LYS A 379 23.60 3.29 -8.89
CA LYS A 379 24.06 2.78 -10.19
C LYS A 379 24.61 3.88 -11.10
N ARG A 380 24.16 5.13 -10.93
CA ARG A 380 24.67 6.31 -11.65
C ARG A 380 25.96 6.88 -11.04
N GLY A 381 26.54 6.24 -10.02
CA GLY A 381 27.84 6.57 -9.45
C GLY A 381 27.81 7.35 -8.15
N LYS A 382 26.63 7.70 -7.61
CA LYS A 382 26.54 8.29 -6.27
C LYS A 382 26.72 7.22 -5.19
N THR A 383 27.32 7.59 -4.07
CA THR A 383 27.32 6.76 -2.86
C THR A 383 25.97 6.83 -2.14
N LEU A 384 25.65 5.82 -1.31
CA LEU A 384 24.42 5.83 -0.52
C LEU A 384 24.33 7.05 0.41
N SER A 385 25.47 7.47 0.98
CA SER A 385 25.55 8.65 1.87
C SER A 385 25.14 9.94 1.15
N GLU A 386 25.58 10.12 -0.09
CA GLU A 386 25.23 11.29 -0.91
C GLU A 386 23.75 11.30 -1.30
N VAL A 387 23.21 10.15 -1.71
CA VAL A 387 21.78 10.04 -2.11
C VAL A 387 20.85 10.33 -0.93
N LEU A 388 21.24 9.92 0.28
CA LEU A 388 20.47 10.14 1.50
C LEU A 388 20.81 11.47 2.21
N TYR A 389 21.73 12.26 1.65
CA TYR A 389 22.19 13.53 2.24
C TYR A 389 22.61 13.40 3.71
N LEU A 390 23.27 12.29 4.09
CA LEU A 390 23.59 11.99 5.49
C LEU A 390 24.48 13.05 6.15
N GLN A 391 25.30 13.76 5.36
CA GLN A 391 26.10 14.90 5.83
C GLN A 391 25.28 16.03 6.46
N LYS A 392 23.99 16.18 6.11
CA LYS A 392 23.09 17.16 6.77
C LYS A 392 22.74 16.77 8.21
N TRP A 393 22.94 15.51 8.57
CA TRP A 393 22.63 14.94 9.89
C TRP A 393 23.87 14.80 10.78
N GLU A 394 25.06 15.07 10.23
CA GLU A 394 26.27 15.19 11.04
C GLU A 394 26.10 16.39 11.99
N LYS A 395 26.09 16.10 13.29
CA LYS A 395 26.15 17.14 14.32
C LYS A 395 27.53 17.80 14.21
N LYS A 396 27.55 19.09 13.89
CA LYS A 396 28.76 19.92 13.96
C LYS A 396 29.20 20.16 15.39
#